data_AF-A0A662W6I8-F1
#
_entry.id   AF-A0A662W6I8-F1
#
_cell.length_a   1.000
_cell.length_b   1.000
_cell.length_c   1.000
_cell.angle_alpha   90.00
_cell.angle_beta   90.00
_cell.angle_gamma   90.00
#
_symmetry.space_group_name_H-M   'P 1'
#
loop_
_entity.id
_entity.type
_entity.pdbx_description
1 polymer ?
#
loop_
_entity_poly.entity_id
_entity_poly.type
_entity_poly.pdbx_seq_one_letter_code
_entity_poly.pdbx_strand_id
1 'polypeptide(L)' 'GMPRALALKHVVDKYGVNFMCTICAQDKAAFPILMEYWKLPVEIGGMMELVGNALVMRGEKERTVDLRGNPLPGRGEE' A
#
# COMPACT_ATOMS: atom_id res chain seq x y z
N GLY A 1 -15.63 11.98 -3.54
CA GLY A 1 -14.66 10.92 -3.94
C GLY A 1 -14.38 10.89 -5.43
N MET A 2 -15.41 11.02 -6.28
CA MET A 2 -15.35 10.79 -7.73
C MET A 2 -14.12 11.38 -8.46
N PRO A 3 -13.73 12.67 -8.33
CA PRO A 3 -12.60 13.20 -9.10
C PRO A 3 -11.27 12.49 -8.79
N ARG A 4 -11.06 12.11 -7.52
CA ARG A 4 -9.84 11.41 -7.08
C ARG A 4 -9.81 9.96 -7.59
N ALA A 5 -10.94 9.26 -7.56
CA ALA A 5 -11.03 7.91 -8.07
C ALA A 5 -10.84 7.85 -9.60
N LEU A 6 -11.43 8.79 -10.35
CA LEU A 6 -11.26 8.85 -11.80
C LEU A 6 -9.83 9.22 -12.21
N ALA A 7 -9.17 10.11 -11.44
CA ALA A 7 -7.76 10.41 -11.66
C ALA A 7 -6.88 9.16 -11.47
N LEU A 8 -7.11 8.40 -10.40
CA LEU A 8 -6.36 7.15 -10.19
C LEU A 8 -6.68 6.11 -11.26
N LYS A 9 -7.95 5.95 -11.66
CA LYS A 9 -8.36 5.06 -12.75
C LYS A 9 -7.61 5.37 -14.05
N HIS A 10 -7.51 6.64 -14.43
CA HIS A 10 -6.75 7.03 -15.62
C HIS A 10 -5.29 6.58 -15.57
N VAL A 11 -4.64 6.70 -14.40
CA VAL A 11 -3.25 6.28 -14.20
C VAL A 11 -3.12 4.75 -14.20
N VAL A 12 -4.05 4.04 -13.56
CA VAL A 12 -4.11 2.56 -13.56
C VAL A 12 -4.28 2.04 -14.99
N ASP A 13 -5.25 2.55 -15.74
CA ASP A 13 -5.51 2.11 -17.11
C ASP A 13 -4.33 2.42 -18.05
N LYS A 14 -3.64 3.55 -17.83
CA LYS A 14 -2.55 4.01 -18.69
C LYS A 14 -1.21 3.33 -18.41
N TYR A 15 -0.90 3.07 -17.14
CA TYR A 15 0.43 2.60 -16.72
C TYR A 15 0.42 1.23 -16.04
N GLY A 16 -0.74 0.64 -15.81
CA GLY A 16 -0.87 -0.66 -15.15
C GLY A 16 -0.39 -0.65 -13.70
N VAL A 17 -0.46 0.49 -13.00
CA VAL A 17 -0.04 0.57 -11.59
C VAL A 17 -1.01 -0.21 -10.70
N ASN A 18 -0.45 -0.87 -9.69
CA ASN A 18 -1.19 -1.75 -8.77
C ASN A 18 -1.15 -1.28 -7.31
N PHE A 19 -0.40 -0.21 -7.00
CA PHE A 19 -0.28 0.32 -5.63
C PHE A 19 -0.21 1.85 -5.65
N MET A 20 -1.01 2.50 -4.79
CA MET A 20 -0.95 3.95 -4.54
C MET A 20 -0.35 4.21 -3.17
N CYS A 21 0.85 4.81 -3.17
CA CYS A 21 1.49 5.28 -1.95
C CYS A 21 0.86 6.59 -1.46
N THR A 22 0.53 6.62 -0.18
CA THR A 22 0.06 7.80 0.53
C THR A 22 1.15 8.32 1.47
N ILE A 23 1.31 9.63 1.52
CA ILE A 23 2.21 10.29 2.48
C ILE A 23 1.47 10.71 3.76
N CYS A 24 0.16 10.97 3.63
CA CYS A 24 -0.69 11.43 4.72
C CYS A 24 -1.45 10.25 5.35
N ALA A 25 -1.55 10.25 6.68
CA ALA A 25 -2.32 9.24 7.41
C ALA A 25 -3.83 9.29 7.08
N GLN A 26 -4.38 10.48 6.84
CA GLN A 26 -5.79 10.63 6.48
C GLN A 26 -6.09 10.04 5.10
N ASP A 27 -5.20 10.24 4.13
CA ASP A 27 -5.34 9.65 2.80
C ASP A 27 -5.27 8.12 2.87
N LYS A 28 -4.31 7.59 3.65
CA LYS A 28 -4.17 6.15 3.92
C LYS A 28 -5.44 5.54 4.51
N ALA A 29 -6.14 6.28 5.37
CA ALA A 29 -7.38 5.81 6.00
C ALA A 29 -8.61 5.95 5.08
N ALA A 30 -8.68 7.01 4.27
CA ALA A 30 -9.86 7.33 3.48
C ALA A 30 -9.89 6.64 2.10
N PHE A 31 -8.74 6.47 1.45
CA PHE A 31 -8.69 5.94 0.08
C PHE A 31 -9.00 4.46 -0.09
N PRO A 32 -8.73 3.53 0.86
CA PRO A 32 -9.12 2.13 0.70
C PRO A 32 -10.61 1.98 0.40
N ILE A 33 -11.47 2.60 1.23
CA ILE A 33 -12.93 2.57 1.07
C ILE A 33 -13.35 3.21 -0.25
N LEU A 34 -12.70 4.30 -0.65
CA LEU A 34 -12.99 4.95 -1.92
C LEU A 34 -12.63 4.04 -3.11
N MET A 35 -11.48 3.37 -3.11
CA MET A 35 -11.07 2.51 -4.22
C MET A 35 -11.90 1.24 -4.30
N GLU A 36 -12.30 0.67 -3.16
CA GLU A 36 -13.23 -0.45 -3.08
C GLU A 36 -14.60 -0.08 -3.69
N TYR A 37 -15.15 1.08 -3.33
CA TYR A 37 -16.42 1.57 -3.90
C TYR A 37 -16.35 1.69 -5.43
N TRP A 38 -15.23 2.16 -5.98
CA TRP A 38 -15.02 2.29 -7.42
C TRP A 38 -14.45 1.03 -8.09
N LYS A 39 -14.25 -0.07 -7.33
CA LYS A 39 -13.70 -1.35 -7.77
C LYS A 39 -12.39 -1.22 -8.57
N LEU A 40 -11.49 -0.34 -8.12
CA LEU A 40 -10.20 -0.17 -8.77
C LEU A 40 -9.21 -1.25 -8.31
N PRO A 41 -8.47 -1.91 -9.23
CA PRO A 41 -7.53 -2.98 -8.90
C PRO A 41 -6.20 -2.40 -8.39
N VAL A 42 -6.26 -1.63 -7.31
CA VAL A 42 -5.12 -0.92 -6.74
C VAL A 42 -5.15 -1.00 -5.23
N GLU A 43 -4.02 -1.38 -4.64
CA GLU A 43 -3.83 -1.36 -3.20
C GLU A 43 -3.44 0.03 -2.72
N ILE A 44 -3.81 0.36 -1.48
CA ILE A 44 -3.50 1.64 -0.83
C ILE A 44 -2.64 1.39 0.39
N GLY A 45 -1.52 2.11 0.53
CA GLY A 45 -0.70 2.03 1.73
C GLY A 45 0.17 3.25 1.97
N GLY A 46 0.88 3.26 3.10
CA GLY A 46 1.80 4.33 3.46
C GLY A 46 3.16 4.16 2.79
N MET A 47 3.75 5.24 2.28
CA MET A 47 5.13 5.21 1.74
C MET A 47 6.13 4.71 2.79
N MET A 48 5.98 5.13 4.04
CA MET A 48 6.84 4.72 5.16
C MET A 48 6.72 3.23 5.47
N GLU A 49 5.52 2.66 5.33
CA GLU A 49 5.29 1.23 5.55
C GLU A 49 5.95 0.41 4.45
N LEU A 50 5.75 0.84 3.19
CA LEU A 50 6.31 0.16 2.02
C LEU A 50 7.84 0.10 2.10
N VAL A 51 8.48 1.26 2.30
CA VAL A 51 9.94 1.33 2.42
C VAL A 51 10.42 0.66 3.71
N GLY A 52 9.74 0.88 4.83
CA GLY A 52 10.10 0.28 6.12
C GLY A 52 10.03 -1.25 6.14
N ASN A 53 9.12 -1.86 5.38
CA ASN A 53 9.07 -3.30 5.20
C ASN A 53 10.18 -3.84 4.29
N ALA A 54 10.64 -3.05 3.32
CA ALA A 54 11.69 -3.44 2.38
C ALA A 54 13.12 -3.21 2.91
N LEU A 55 13.30 -2.33 3.90
CA LEU A 55 14.61 -2.03 4.47
C LEU A 55 15.22 -3.25 5.16
N VAL A 56 16.51 -3.49 4.87
CA VAL A 56 17.35 -4.49 5.53
C VAL A 56 18.47 -3.74 6.25
N MET A 57 18.43 -3.71 7.58
CA MET A 57 19.40 -2.99 8.39
C MET A 57 20.49 -3.92 8.96
N ARG A 58 21.72 -3.43 9.04
CA ARG A 58 22.84 -4.20 9.62
C ARG A 58 22.58 -4.45 11.11
N GLY A 59 22.59 -5.71 11.52
CA GLY A 59 22.34 -6.11 12.91
C GLY A 59 20.86 -6.14 13.30
N GLU A 60 19.95 -6.07 12.33
CA GLU A 60 18.53 -6.29 12.60
C GLU A 60 18.26 -7.73 13.05
N LYS A 61 17.21 -7.90 13.86
CA LYS A 61 16.67 -9.22 14.16
C LYS A 61 15.84 -9.71 12.97
N GLU A 62 15.72 -11.02 12.85
CA GLU A 62 14.80 -11.61 11.87
C GLU A 62 13.39 -11.04 12.08
N ARG A 63 12.84 -10.47 10.99
CA ARG A 63 11.48 -9.96 10.94
C ARG A 63 10.61 -10.95 10.19
N THR A 64 9.64 -11.51 10.89
CA THR A 64 8.63 -12.41 10.34
C THR A 64 7.31 -11.70 10.03
N VAL A 65 7.10 -10.48 10.55
CA VAL A 65 5.88 -9.68 10.34
C VAL A 65 6.18 -8.27 9.83
N ASP A 66 5.22 -7.74 9.06
CA ASP A 66 5.26 -6.42 8.47
C ASP A 66 4.90 -5.34 9.51
N LEU A 67 4.99 -4.06 9.14
CA LEU A 67 4.63 -2.95 10.03
C LEU A 67 3.13 -2.87 10.39
N ARG A 68 2.30 -3.75 9.82
CA ARG A 68 0.87 -3.91 10.13
C ARG A 68 0.58 -5.20 10.91
N GLY A 69 1.59 -5.99 11.23
CA GLY A 69 1.48 -7.25 11.95
C GLY A 69 1.09 -8.46 11.08
N ASN A 70 1.04 -8.32 9.76
CA ASN A 70 0.80 -9.44 8.86
C ASN A 70 2.11 -10.22 8.62
N PRO A 71 2.05 -11.51 8.28
CA PRO A 71 3.23 -12.26 7.85
C PRO A 71 3.96 -11.55 6.69
N LEU A 72 5.29 -11.40 6.81
CA LEU A 72 6.11 -10.85 5.75
C LEU A 72 6.25 -11.88 4.62
N PRO A 73 5.99 -11.51 3.35
CA PRO A 73 6.15 -12.42 2.23
C PRO A 73 7.56 -13.04 2.18
N GLY A 74 7.63 -14.37 2.18
CA GLY A 74 8.89 -15.12 2.12
C GLY A 74 9.70 -15.14 3.42
N ARG A 75 9.18 -14.62 4.54
CA ARG A 75 9.84 -14.64 5.85
C ARG A 75 8.92 -15.06 7.01
N GLY A 76 7.66 -14.67 6.98
CA GLY A 76 6.65 -15.10 7.94
C GLY A 76 5.94 -16.37 7.49
N GLU A 77 5.47 -17.16 8.45
CA GLU A 77 4.51 -18.25 8.20
C GLU A 77 3.11 -17.65 7.98
N GLU A 78 2.38 -18.11 6.95
CA GLU A 78 1.01 -17.66 6.62
C GLU A 78 -0.04 -18.13 7.63
#